data_AF-A0A4Y2AMY0-F1
#
_entry.id   AF-A0A4Y2AMY0-F1
#
_cell.length_a   1.000
_cell.length_b   1.000
_cell.length_c   1.000
_cell.angle_alpha   90.00
_cell.angle_beta   90.00
_cell.angle_gamma   90.00
#
_symmetry.space_group_name_H-M   'P 1'
#
loop_
_entity.id
_entity.type
_entity.pdbx_description
1 polymer ?
#
loop_
_entity_poly.entity_id
_entity_poly.type
_entity_poly.pdbx_seq_one_letter_code
_entity_poly.pdbx_strand_id
1 'polypeptide(L)'
;MSNAPFLAIRTLEQLAEDEKLRFLLASEVLLHDTYMDDIVSGPPDLKTVRRLQSQLRDALQSCGMTLHKWSSNSPELLNSSLSKHVEHSFSVDTDLSLKTLGIRWKPFQDHFVFKVSI
;
A
#
# COMPACT_ATOMS: atom_id res chain seq x y z
N MET A 1 -27.83 1.03 -10.18
CA MET A 1 -26.51 0.81 -10.80
C MET A 1 -25.48 1.44 -9.89
N SER A 2 -24.73 0.63 -9.14
CA SER A 2 -23.73 1.09 -8.18
C SER A 2 -22.37 1.27 -8.88
N ASN A 3 -21.92 2.51 -9.03
CA ASN A 3 -20.55 2.82 -9.48
C ASN A 3 -19.56 2.67 -8.30
N ALA A 4 -19.58 1.52 -7.63
CA ALA A 4 -18.82 1.29 -6.40
C ALA A 4 -17.29 1.52 -6.55
N PRO A 5 -16.62 1.09 -7.65
CA PRO A 5 -15.19 1.35 -7.83
C PRO A 5 -14.87 2.83 -8.01
N PHE A 6 -15.69 3.54 -8.81
CA PHE A 6 -15.53 4.98 -9.00
C PHE A 6 -15.69 5.72 -7.67
N LEU A 7 -16.72 5.40 -6.88
CA LEU A 7 -16.93 6.04 -5.59
C LEU A 7 -15.79 5.75 -4.60
N ALA A 8 -15.28 4.51 -4.58
CA ALA A 8 -14.13 4.16 -3.73
C ALA A 8 -12.89 4.99 -4.07
N ILE A 9 -12.55 5.12 -5.36
CA ILE A 9 -11.43 5.95 -5.82
C ILE A 9 -11.68 7.42 -5.47
N ARG A 10 -12.88 7.95 -5.74
CA ARG A 10 -13.25 9.33 -5.42
C ARG A 10 -13.17 9.65 -3.94
N THR A 11 -13.47 8.69 -3.05
CA THR A 11 -13.31 8.87 -1.60
C THR A 11 -11.83 9.00 -1.23
N LEU A 12 -10.94 8.24 -1.85
CA LEU A 12 -9.49 8.36 -1.64
C LEU A 12 -8.94 9.69 -2.20
N GLU A 13 -9.41 10.13 -3.37
CA GLU A 13 -9.08 11.44 -3.93
C GLU A 13 -9.52 12.58 -3.00
N GLN A 14 -10.74 12.49 -2.44
CA GLN A 14 -11.25 13.50 -1.51
C GLN A 14 -10.45 13.52 -0.21
N LEU A 15 -10.13 12.34 0.35
CA LEU A 15 -9.27 12.22 1.53
C LEU A 15 -7.92 12.88 1.29
N ALA A 16 -7.33 12.67 0.12
CA ALA A 16 -6.04 13.24 -0.22
C ALA A 16 -6.06 14.77 -0.23
N GLU A 17 -7.13 15.39 -0.74
CA GLU A 17 -7.26 16.85 -0.74
C GLU A 17 -7.54 17.40 0.66
N ASP A 18 -8.45 16.76 1.41
CA ASP A 18 -8.84 17.18 2.77
C ASP A 18 -7.66 17.12 3.74
N GLU A 19 -6.83 16.07 3.64
CA GLU A 19 -5.70 15.83 4.56
C GLU A 19 -4.34 16.29 4.01
N LYS A 20 -4.32 16.94 2.84
CA LYS A 20 -3.08 17.35 2.14
C LYS A 20 -2.09 18.07 3.02
N LEU A 21 -2.57 19.01 3.83
CA LEU A 21 -1.71 19.81 4.72
C LEU A 21 -1.12 18.99 5.88
N ARG A 22 -1.80 17.91 6.30
CA ARG A 22 -1.37 17.04 7.39
C ARG A 22 -0.49 15.90 6.90
N PHE A 23 -0.78 15.34 5.72
CA PHE A 23 -0.17 14.13 5.19
C PHE A 23 0.28 14.29 3.73
N LEU A 24 1.14 15.28 3.46
CA LEU A 24 1.62 15.63 2.11
C LEU A 24 2.03 14.42 1.23
N LEU A 25 2.81 13.46 1.76
CA LEU A 25 3.29 12.31 0.99
C LEU A 25 2.16 11.32 0.72
N ALA A 26 1.31 11.06 1.72
CA ALA A 26 0.18 10.16 1.55
C ALA A 26 -0.82 10.71 0.54
N SER A 27 -1.09 12.03 0.56
CA SER A 27 -2.00 12.66 -0.40
C SER A 27 -1.51 12.54 -1.84
N GLU A 28 -0.22 12.75 -2.09
CA GLU A 28 0.36 12.59 -3.43
C GLU A 28 0.21 11.15 -3.94
N VAL A 29 0.51 10.18 -3.08
CA VAL A 29 0.38 8.74 -3.39
C VAL A 29 -1.08 8.32 -3.56
N LEU A 30 -1.99 8.81 -2.73
CA LEU A 30 -3.42 8.49 -2.84
C LEU A 30 -4.00 9.00 -4.17
N LEU A 31 -3.52 10.14 -4.67
CA LEU A 31 -3.97 10.73 -5.94
C LEU A 31 -3.37 10.08 -7.17
N HIS A 32 -2.12 9.61 -7.11
CA HIS A 32 -1.36 9.21 -8.30
C HIS A 32 -0.97 7.73 -8.36
N ASP A 33 -0.86 7.08 -7.20
CA ASP A 33 -0.28 5.73 -7.06
C ASP A 33 -1.31 4.70 -6.56
N THR A 34 -2.59 5.05 -6.60
CA THR A 34 -3.70 4.17 -6.25
C THR A 34 -4.31 3.54 -7.50
N TYR A 35 -4.41 2.22 -7.51
CA TYR A 35 -5.19 1.46 -8.49
C TYR A 35 -6.23 0.60 -7.78
N MET A 36 -7.50 0.99 -7.87
CA MET A 36 -8.60 0.32 -7.17
C MET A 36 -8.33 0.21 -5.65
N ASP A 37 -8.10 -1.00 -5.14
CA ASP A 37 -7.79 -1.31 -3.75
C ASP A 37 -6.28 -1.42 -3.44
N ASP A 38 -5.42 -1.37 -4.47
CA ASP A 38 -3.97 -1.47 -4.34
C ASP A 38 -3.32 -0.07 -4.39
N ILE A 39 -2.34 0.16 -3.51
CA ILE A 39 -1.46 1.33 -3.54
C ILE A 39 -0.04 0.82 -3.83
N VAL A 40 0.57 1.30 -4.92
CA VAL A 40 1.91 0.87 -5.34
C VAL A 40 2.77 2.11 -5.59
N SER A 41 3.68 2.40 -4.67
CA SER A 41 4.56 3.56 -4.73
C SER A 41 6.02 3.19 -4.48
N GLY A 42 6.95 3.92 -5.09
CA GLY A 42 8.39 3.68 -5.00
C GLY A 42 9.22 4.94 -4.72
N PRO A 43 9.18 5.50 -3.49
CA PRO A 43 10.05 6.60 -3.11
C PRO A 43 11.56 6.24 -3.20
N PRO A 44 12.45 7.23 -3.39
CA PRO A 44 13.88 6.99 -3.66
C PRO A 44 14.68 6.54 -2.44
N ASP A 45 14.17 6.74 -1.23
CA ASP A 45 14.92 6.49 0.01
C ASP A 45 14.06 5.85 1.11
N LEU A 46 14.70 5.00 1.92
CA LEU A 46 14.05 4.23 2.98
C LEU A 46 13.37 5.11 4.05
N LYS A 47 13.91 6.31 4.31
CA LYS A 47 13.36 7.24 5.31
C LYS A 47 12.03 7.80 4.81
N THR A 48 11.96 8.19 3.54
CA THR A 48 10.74 8.65 2.88
C THR A 48 9.72 7.52 2.80
N VAL A 49 10.12 6.28 2.49
CA VAL A 49 9.19 5.13 2.51
C VAL A 49 8.58 4.91 3.90
N ARG A 50 9.38 4.94 4.98
CA ARG A 50 8.85 4.80 6.35
C ARG A 50 7.91 5.94 6.73
N ARG A 51 8.22 7.17 6.32
CA ARG A 51 7.35 8.33 6.54
C ARG A 51 6.05 8.20 5.77
N LEU A 52 6.11 7.80 4.50
CA LEU A 52 4.96 7.55 3.65
C LEU A 52 4.07 6.47 4.27
N GLN A 53 4.64 5.36 4.74
CA GLN A 53 3.89 4.29 5.40
C GLN A 53 3.11 4.80 6.62
N SER A 54 3.75 5.61 7.48
CA SER A 54 3.06 6.21 8.63
C SER A 54 1.94 7.15 8.17
N GLN A 55 2.22 8.03 7.21
CA GLN A 55 1.24 8.99 6.72
C GLN A 55 0.04 8.31 6.06
N LEU A 56 0.25 7.25 5.27
CA LEU A 56 -0.84 6.48 4.65
C LEU A 56 -1.71 5.80 5.70
N ARG A 57 -1.10 5.16 6.71
CA ARG A 57 -1.84 4.55 7.82
C ARG A 57 -2.68 5.59 8.54
N ASP A 58 -2.07 6.71 8.93
CA ASP A 58 -2.73 7.72 9.77
C ASP A 58 -3.82 8.49 8.97
N ALA A 59 -3.61 8.73 7.67
CA ALA A 59 -4.61 9.31 6.76
C ALA A 59 -5.80 8.38 6.54
N LEU A 60 -5.56 7.12 6.21
CA LEU A 60 -6.66 6.14 6.04
C LEU A 60 -7.42 5.94 7.35
N GLN A 61 -6.72 5.93 8.48
CA GLN A 61 -7.38 5.82 9.78
C GLN A 61 -8.27 7.03 10.10
N SER A 62 -7.94 8.24 9.62
CA SER A 62 -8.77 9.43 9.84
C SER A 62 -10.14 9.36 9.16
N CYS A 63 -10.27 8.58 8.09
CA CYS A 63 -11.55 8.29 7.42
C CYS A 63 -12.14 6.91 7.76
N GLY A 64 -11.59 6.20 8.76
CA GLY A 64 -12.09 4.90 9.19
C GLY A 64 -11.68 3.72 8.30
N MET A 65 -10.70 3.90 7.42
CA MET A 65 -10.11 2.86 6.58
C MET A 65 -8.85 2.27 7.25
N THR A 66 -8.55 1.00 6.99
CA THR A 66 -7.37 0.32 7.55
C THR A 66 -6.53 -0.27 6.43
N LEU A 67 -5.22 0.01 6.44
CA LEU A 67 -4.26 -0.58 5.51
C LEU A 67 -3.99 -2.03 5.92
N HIS A 68 -4.47 -3.00 5.13
CA HIS A 68 -4.49 -4.41 5.54
C HIS A 68 -3.19 -5.18 5.24
N LYS A 69 -2.53 -4.92 4.12
CA LYS A 69 -1.32 -5.67 3.70
C LYS A 69 -0.26 -4.71 3.21
N TRP A 70 0.99 -5.03 3.50
CA TRP A 70 2.16 -4.25 3.09
C TRP A 70 3.24 -5.21 2.61
N SER A 71 3.97 -4.82 1.57
CA SER A 71 5.05 -5.61 1.00
C SER A 71 6.07 -4.70 0.35
N SER A 72 7.34 -5.11 0.35
CA SER A 72 8.44 -4.35 -0.19
C SER A 72 9.53 -5.27 -0.73
N ASN A 73 10.26 -4.82 -1.73
CA ASN A 73 11.47 -5.46 -2.22
C ASN A 73 12.69 -5.24 -1.32
N SER A 74 12.60 -4.34 -0.33
CA SER A 74 13.67 -4.11 0.63
C SER A 74 13.44 -4.87 1.95
N PRO A 75 14.38 -5.74 2.37
CA PRO A 75 14.26 -6.47 3.64
C PRO A 75 14.25 -5.53 4.86
N GLU A 76 14.86 -4.34 4.77
CA GLU A 76 14.86 -3.34 5.83
C GLU A 76 13.47 -2.75 6.11
N LEU A 77 12.60 -2.74 5.12
CA LEU A 77 11.22 -2.26 5.22
C LEU A 77 10.27 -3.36 5.69
N LEU A 78 10.55 -4.62 5.33
CA LEU A 78 9.80 -5.77 5.80
C LEU A 78 9.95 -5.95 7.32
N ASN A 79 11.19 -5.82 7.83
CA ASN A 79 11.50 -5.98 9.26
C ASN A 79 11.03 -4.81 10.15
N SER A 80 10.88 -3.59 9.61
CA SER A 80 10.46 -2.42 10.41
C SER A 80 8.97 -2.39 10.75
N SER A 81 8.16 -3.28 10.17
CA SER A 81 6.72 -3.42 10.49
C SER A 81 6.45 -4.02 11.89
N LEU A 82 7.50 -4.37 12.64
CA LEU A 82 7.46 -5.04 13.95
C LEU A 82 7.10 -4.17 15.17
N SER A 83 6.46 -3.00 15.00
CA SER A 83 6.00 -2.20 16.15
C SER A 83 4.54 -2.50 16.53
N LYS A 84 4.35 -3.62 17.24
CA LYS A 84 3.42 -3.92 18.35
C LYS A 84 1.94 -3.41 18.42
N HIS A 85 1.39 -2.65 17.48
CA HIS A 85 0.03 -2.06 17.59
C HIS A 85 -0.87 -2.25 16.37
N VAL A 86 -0.62 -3.27 15.54
CA VAL A 86 -1.54 -3.63 14.45
C VAL A 86 -1.82 -5.12 14.58
N GLU A 87 -3.01 -5.47 15.10
CA GLU A 87 -3.46 -6.85 15.38
C GLU A 87 -3.65 -7.72 14.12
N HIS A 88 -3.34 -7.21 12.94
CA HIS A 88 -3.19 -8.04 11.75
C HIS A 88 -1.73 -8.05 11.36
N SER A 89 -1.03 -9.04 11.92
CA SER A 89 0.24 -9.55 11.45
C SER A 89 0.30 -9.47 9.92
N PHE A 90 1.09 -8.52 9.41
CA PHE A 90 1.52 -8.51 8.02
C PHE A 90 2.22 -9.84 7.80
N SER A 91 1.51 -10.78 7.17
CA SER A 91 2.01 -12.13 6.92
C SER A 91 3.19 -12.03 5.97
N VAL A 92 4.39 -11.87 6.53
CA VAL A 92 5.67 -11.98 5.84
C VAL A 92 5.86 -13.47 5.62
N ASP A 93 5.23 -13.96 4.57
CA ASP A 93 5.35 -15.33 4.18
C ASP A 93 6.54 -15.42 3.23
N THR A 94 7.65 -15.90 3.78
CA THR A 94 9.02 -15.85 3.23
C THR A 94 9.22 -16.66 1.93
N ASP A 95 8.18 -17.34 1.45
CA ASP A 95 8.16 -18.10 0.19
C ASP A 95 7.07 -17.61 -0.80
N LEU A 96 6.33 -16.53 -0.47
CA LEU A 96 5.13 -16.14 -1.19
C LEU A 96 5.38 -15.12 -2.30
N SER A 97 5.20 -15.59 -3.52
CA SER A 97 4.70 -14.73 -4.58
C SER A 97 3.34 -14.12 -4.18
N LEU A 98 3.26 -12.79 -4.11
CA LEU A 98 2.03 -12.06 -3.80
C LEU A 98 1.20 -11.90 -5.07
N LYS A 99 -0.12 -12.02 -4.98
CA LYS A 99 -0.98 -11.59 -6.08
C LYS A 99 -1.11 -10.06 -6.01
N THR A 100 -0.71 -9.39 -7.08
CA THR A 100 -0.79 -7.93 -7.25
C THR A 100 -1.30 -7.69 -8.66
N LEU A 101 -2.39 -6.93 -8.83
CA LEU A 101 -2.92 -6.59 -10.16
C LEU A 101 -3.17 -7.79 -11.10
N GLY A 102 -3.55 -8.95 -10.55
CA GLY A 102 -3.81 -10.17 -11.32
C GLY A 102 -2.59 -11.00 -11.71
N ILE A 103 -1.37 -10.55 -11.37
CA ILE A 103 -0.10 -11.26 -11.60
C ILE A 103 0.56 -11.61 -10.28
N ARG A 104 1.59 -12.46 -10.30
CA ARG A 104 2.35 -12.79 -9.10
C ARG A 104 3.63 -11.97 -9.02
N TRP A 105 3.86 -11.26 -7.93
CA TRP A 105 5.10 -10.54 -7.68
C TRP A 105 5.93 -11.26 -6.60
N LYS A 106 7.23 -11.42 -6.84
CA LYS A 106 8.20 -11.91 -5.87
C LYS A 106 9.03 -10.73 -5.37
N PRO A 107 8.71 -10.15 -4.19
CA PRO A 107 9.29 -8.87 -3.77
C PRO A 107 10.81 -8.91 -3.64
N PHE A 108 11.37 -9.96 -3.04
CA PHE A 108 12.82 -10.05 -2.79
C PHE A 108 13.67 -10.08 -4.07
N GLN A 109 13.13 -10.68 -5.13
CA GLN A 109 13.81 -10.76 -6.42
C GLN A 109 13.39 -9.62 -7.36
N ASP A 110 12.33 -8.90 -7.01
CA ASP A 110 11.65 -7.94 -7.87
C ASP A 110 11.22 -8.52 -9.24
N HIS A 111 10.65 -9.72 -9.22
CA HIS A 111 10.18 -10.40 -10.43
C HIS A 111 8.66 -10.54 -10.44
N PHE A 112 8.05 -10.23 -11.58
CA PHE A 112 6.67 -10.65 -11.87
C PHE A 112 6.66 -12.03 -12.54
N VAL A 113 5.72 -12.88 -12.14
CA VAL A 113 5.65 -14.29 -12.49
C VAL A 113 4.21 -14.63 -12.90
N PHE A 114 4.08 -15.46 -13.93
CA PHE A 114 2.82 -16.03 -14.38
C PHE A 114 2.84 -17.54 -14.14
N LYS A 115 1.73 -18.11 -13.67
CA LYS A 115 1.55 -19.57 -13.68
C LYS A 115 0.69 -19.92 -14.89
N VAL A 116 1.32 -20.56 -15.87
CA VAL A 116 0.64 -21.16 -17.02
C VAL A 116 0.42 -22.62 -16.66
N SER A 117 -0.84 -23.08 -16.72
CA SER A 117 -1.18 -24.50 -16.66
C SER A 117 -1.42 -24.93 -18.11
N ILE A 118 -0.68 -25.95 -18.57
CA ILE A 118 -0.91 -26.61 -19.87
C ILE A 118 -1.89 -27.75 -19.65
#